data_AF-A0A2T1BWY6-F1
#
_entry.id   AF-A0A2T1BWY6-F1
#
_cell.length_a   1.000
_cell.length_b   1.000
_cell.length_c   1.000
_cell.angle_alpha   90.00
_cell.angle_beta   90.00
_cell.angle_gamma   90.00
#
_symmetry.space_group_name_H-M   'P 1'
#
loop_
_entity.id
_entity.type
_entity.pdbx_description
1 polymer ?
#
loop_
_entity_poly.entity_id
_entity_poly.type
_entity_poly.pdbx_seq_one_letter_code
_entity_poly.pdbx_strand_id
1 'polypeptide(L)' 'MPKKMQLPPQIPQSKDELERAVSLLGNRIHAELKSKPAQELVTLIGRYPNPEEAIVWKQSLKQLTRPKRQRCGEEDNHD' A
#
# COMPACT_ATOMS: atom_id res chain seq x y z
N MET A 1 11.85 16.69 0.80
CA MET A 1 10.41 16.47 1.07
C MET A 1 10.26 15.09 1.72
N PRO A 2 9.91 14.97 3.01
CA PRO A 2 9.61 13.66 3.58
C PRO A 2 8.38 13.13 2.82
N LYS A 3 8.51 11.96 2.20
CA LYS A 3 7.39 11.30 1.53
C LYS A 3 6.38 10.95 2.62
N LYS A 4 5.37 11.80 2.81
CA LYS A 4 4.20 11.54 3.66
C LYS A 4 3.81 10.08 3.41
N MET A 5 3.78 9.27 4.46
CA MET A 5 3.30 7.89 4.38
C MET A 5 1.85 7.93 3.92
N GLN A 6 1.64 7.90 2.60
CA GLN A 6 0.31 7.80 2.05
C GLN A 6 -0.15 6.38 2.33
N LEU A 7 -1.20 6.27 3.11
CA LEU A 7 -1.90 5.04 3.36
C LEU A 7 -3.12 4.99 2.44
N PRO A 8 -3.48 3.81 1.93
CA PRO A 8 -4.75 3.66 1.25
C PRO A 8 -5.91 4.00 2.21
N PRO A 9 -7.06 4.47 1.68
CA PRO A 9 -8.22 4.78 2.50
C PRO A 9 -8.76 3.57 3.27
N GLN A 10 -8.53 2.37 2.74
CA GLN A 10 -8.82 1.13 3.45
C GLN A 10 -7.55 0.29 3.58
N ILE A 11 -7.29 -0.21 4.78
CA ILE A 11 -6.18 -1.12 5.04
C ILE A 11 -6.75 -2.52 5.25
N PRO A 12 -6.38 -3.50 4.41
CA PRO A 12 -6.81 -4.87 4.62
C PRO A 12 -6.30 -5.39 5.97
N GLN A 13 -7.19 -5.99 6.75
CA GLN A 13 -6.88 -6.48 8.11
C GLN A 13 -6.34 -7.92 8.10
N SER A 14 -6.62 -8.69 7.04
CA SER A 14 -6.13 -10.05 6.90
C SER A 14 -4.77 -10.07 6.20
N LYS A 15 -3.91 -11.01 6.62
CA LYS A 15 -2.60 -11.21 5.99
C LYS A 15 -2.72 -11.54 4.50
N ASP A 16 -3.64 -12.45 4.14
CA ASP A 16 -3.94 -12.79 2.75
C ASP A 16 -4.35 -11.57 1.93
N GLU A 17 -5.27 -10.77 2.45
CA GLU A 17 -5.74 -9.55 1.79
C GLU A 17 -4.61 -8.51 1.60
N LEU A 18 -3.73 -8.37 2.59
CA LEU A 18 -2.54 -7.52 2.49
C LEU A 18 -1.57 -8.02 1.40
N GLU A 19 -1.25 -9.32 1.38
CA GLU A 19 -0.36 -9.90 0.38
C GLU A 19 -0.94 -9.78 -1.04
N ARG A 20 -2.26 -9.95 -1.17
CA ARG A 20 -3.01 -9.73 -2.42
C ARG A 20 -2.97 -8.27 -2.84
N ALA A 21 -3.25 -7.34 -1.94
CA ALA A 21 -3.17 -5.90 -2.22
C ALA A 21 -1.75 -5.49 -2.64
N VAL A 22 -0.70 -5.93 -1.93
CA VAL A 22 0.71 -5.66 -2.28
C VAL A 22 1.06 -6.21 -3.67
N SER A 23 0.56 -7.39 -4.02
CA SER A 23 0.79 -8.01 -5.33
C SER A 23 0.08 -7.24 -6.45
N LEU A 24 -1.19 -6.86 -6.23
CA LEU A 24 -1.98 -6.07 -7.17
C LEU A 24 -1.40 -4.67 -7.37
N LEU A 25 -0.95 -4.01 -6.29
CA LEU A 25 -0.21 -2.74 -6.36
C LEU A 25 1.08 -2.89 -7.14
N GLY A 26 1.84 -3.97 -6.91
CA GLY A 26 3.00 -4.32 -7.72
C GLY A 26 2.68 -4.32 -9.20
N ASN A 27 1.67 -5.08 -9.60
CA ASN A 27 1.23 -5.13 -10.99
C ASN A 27 0.81 -3.74 -11.51
N ARG A 28 0.06 -2.96 -10.71
CA ARG A 28 -0.39 -1.61 -11.05
C ARG A 28 0.74 -0.63 -11.35
N ILE A 29 1.87 -0.76 -10.66
CA ILE A 29 3.06 0.09 -10.85
C ILE A 29 3.70 -0.16 -12.21
N HIS A 30 3.73 -1.42 -12.65
CA HIS A 30 4.35 -1.81 -13.92
C HIS A 30 3.39 -1.68 -15.11
N ALA A 31 2.11 -1.97 -14.92
CA ALA A 31 1.09 -1.97 -15.97
C ALA A 31 -0.30 -1.70 -15.39
N GLU A 32 -1.24 -1.25 -16.22
CA GLU A 32 -2.62 -1.09 -15.77
C GLU A 32 -3.28 -2.44 -15.47
N LEU A 33 -4.01 -2.52 -14.36
CA LEU A 33 -4.72 -3.74 -13.97
C LEU A 33 -5.99 -3.90 -14.84
N LYS A 34 -6.28 -5.14 -15.24
CA LYS A 34 -7.55 -5.48 -15.89
C LYS A 34 -8.74 -5.22 -14.95
N SER A 35 -9.95 -5.10 -15.51
CA SER A 35 -11.16 -4.70 -14.74
C SER A 35 -11.42 -5.55 -13.49
N LYS A 36 -11.23 -6.89 -13.55
CA LYS A 36 -11.37 -7.78 -12.38
C LYS A 36 -10.37 -7.46 -11.25
N PRO A 37 -9.04 -7.57 -11.47
CA PRO A 37 -8.05 -7.27 -10.42
C PRO A 37 -8.04 -5.80 -9.99
N ALA A 38 -8.45 -4.86 -10.86
CA ALA A 38 -8.62 -3.46 -10.49
C ALA A 38 -9.76 -3.26 -9.49
N GLN A 39 -10.92 -3.90 -9.72
CA GLN A 39 -12.03 -3.88 -8.75
C GLN A 39 -11.64 -4.56 -7.45
N GLU A 40 -10.96 -5.71 -7.50
CA GLU A 40 -10.48 -6.40 -6.30
C GLU A 40 -9.54 -5.50 -5.49
N LEU A 41 -8.62 -4.80 -6.17
CA LEU A 41 -7.75 -3.82 -5.52
C LEU A 41 -8.59 -2.71 -4.86
N VAL A 42 -9.53 -2.10 -5.57
CA VAL A 42 -10.42 -1.07 -5.00
C VAL A 42 -11.19 -1.59 -3.78
N THR A 43 -11.68 -2.82 -3.82
CA THR A 43 -12.41 -3.42 -2.69
C THR A 43 -11.49 -3.63 -1.49
N LEU A 44 -10.23 -4.03 -1.71
CA LEU A 44 -9.27 -4.28 -0.64
C LEU A 44 -8.77 -2.99 0.01
N ILE A 45 -8.45 -1.98 -0.80
CA ILE A 45 -7.79 -0.75 -0.36
C ILE A 45 -8.65 0.51 -0.46
N GLY A 46 -9.93 0.37 -0.81
CA GLY A 46 -10.96 1.42 -0.87
C GLY A 46 -10.94 2.26 -2.15
N ARG A 47 -9.78 2.41 -2.82
CA ARG A 47 -9.63 3.24 -4.03
C ARG A 47 -8.59 2.67 -4.99
N TYR A 48 -8.78 2.93 -6.27
CA TYR A 48 -7.78 2.61 -7.29
C TYR A 48 -6.62 3.62 -7.25
N PRO A 49 -5.37 3.20 -7.01
CA PRO A 49 -4.24 4.10 -6.93
C PRO A 49 -3.70 4.49 -8.30
N ASN A 50 -3.08 5.67 -8.34
CA ASN A 50 -2.14 6.05 -9.38
C ASN A 50 -0.82 5.27 -9.25
N PRO A 51 0.01 5.17 -10.30
CA PRO A 51 1.28 4.44 -10.23
C PRO A 51 2.20 4.96 -9.11
N GLU A 52 2.23 6.27 -8.88
CA GLU A 52 3.00 6.88 -7.78
C GLU A 52 2.47 6.49 -6.40
N GLU A 53 1.15 6.56 -6.20
CA GLU A 53 0.50 6.13 -4.96
C GLU A 53 0.69 4.64 -4.71
N ALA A 54 0.63 3.82 -5.78
CA ALA A 54 0.80 2.39 -5.68
C ALA A 54 2.18 1.99 -5.15
N ILE A 55 3.24 2.74 -5.52
CA ILE A 55 4.59 2.55 -4.97
C ILE A 55 4.58 2.80 -3.46
N VAL A 56 4.01 3.93 -3.03
CA VAL A 56 3.98 4.31 -1.61
C VAL A 56 3.12 3.34 -0.80
N TRP A 57 1.93 3.01 -1.28
CA TRP A 57 0.99 2.11 -0.61
C TRP A 57 1.55 0.70 -0.51
N LYS A 58 2.22 0.20 -1.56
CA LYS A 58 2.90 -1.11 -1.52
C LYS A 58 3.94 -1.17 -0.40
N GLN A 59 4.74 -0.11 -0.26
CA GLN A 59 5.74 -0.04 0.81
C GLN A 59 5.07 0.02 2.19
N SER A 60 4.04 0.84 2.36
CA SER A 60 3.28 0.95 3.61
C SER A 60 2.62 -0.37 4.02
N LEU A 61 1.91 -1.03 3.10
CA LEU A 61 1.26 -2.32 3.34
C LEU A 61 2.27 -3.43 3.64
N LYS A 62 3.44 -3.44 2.97
CA LYS A 62 4.51 -4.40 3.26
C LYS A 62 5.15 -4.20 4.64
N GLN A 63 5.11 -2.97 5.18
CA GLN A 63 5.51 -2.73 6.56
C GLN A 63 4.46 -3.23 7.55
N LEU A 64 3.18 -3.12 7.22
CA LEU A 64 2.05 -3.62 8.02
C LEU A 64 1.96 -5.16 8.05
N THR A 65 2.36 -5.85 6.98
CA THR A 65 2.40 -7.33 6.96
C THR A 65 3.47 -7.93 7.87
N ARG A 66 4.47 -7.15 8.29
CA ARG A 66 5.47 -7.62 9.26
C ARG A 66 4.85 -7.55 10.67
N PRO A 67 4.67 -8.68 11.36
CA PRO A 67 4.14 -8.66 12.72
C PRO A 67 5.05 -7.83 13.63
N LYS A 68 4.43 -6.93 14.39
CA LYS A 68 5.04 -5.92 15.28
C LYS A 68 6.40 -6.34 15.88
N ARG A 69 7.45 -5.68 15.41
CA ARG A 69 8.39 -4.97 16.30
C ARG A 69 8.46 -3.50 15.86
N GLN A 70 7.56 -2.71 16.43
CA GLN A 70 7.73 -1.31 16.81
C GLN A 70 8.87 -0.51 16.12
N ARG A 71 8.52 0.27 15.09
CA ARG A 71 8.63 1.76 15.05
C ARG A 71 8.18 2.25 13.67
N CYS A 72 6.92 2.70 13.55
CA CYS A 72 6.65 3.86 12.69
C CYS A 72 7.17 5.05 13.47
N GLY A 73 8.45 5.38 13.26
CA GLY A 73 9.03 6.64 13.71
C GLY A 73 8.65 7.70 12.69
N GLU A 74 7.65 8.48 13.04
CA GLU A 74 7.46 9.82 12.49
C GLU A 74 8.59 10.70 13.04
N GLU A 75 9.34 11.32 12.12
CA GLU A 75 10.13 12.57 12.22
C GLU A 75 11.19 12.74 13.33
N ASP A 76 12.46 12.95 12.93
CA ASP A 76 13.30 13.96 13.60
C ASP A 76 14.19 14.68 12.59
N ASN A 77 14.05 16.01 12.61
CA ASN A 77 14.87 16.99 11.94
C ASN A 77 15.86 17.51 12.98
N HIS A 78 17.15 17.23 12.82
CA HIS A 78 18.22 18.06 13.38
C HIS A 78 19.57 17.75 12.73
N ASP A 79 20.06 18.68 11.91
CA ASP A 79 21.32 19.44 12.14
C ASP A 79 21.32 20.66 11.21
#